data_AF-A0A0A1PP21-F1
#
_entry.id   AF-A0A0A1PP21-F1
#
_cell.length_a   1.000
_cell.length_b   1.000
_cell.length_c   1.000
_cell.angle_alpha   90.00
_cell.angle_beta   90.00
_cell.angle_gamma   90.00
#
_symmetry.space_group_name_H-M   'P 1'
#
loop_
_entity.id
_entity.type
_entity.pdbx_description
1 polymer ?
#
loop_
_entity_poly.entity_id
_entity_poly.type
_entity_poly.pdbx_seq_one_letter_code
_entity_poly.pdbx_strand_id
1 'polypeptide(L)'
;MTHPRLLAGLATAVCAVLAMPVGRAEPASPAASPTVRLAQAGSVVYSGPGRCLLEINGRTYLEGACQIEQGSDTLRALPPDGRLPGYFGYLVFDDATQAEGYWNGEPRASRAHNRLGTMRRDGDCWVNAGARICATPARR
;
A
#
# COMPACT_ATOMS: atom_id res chain seq x y z
N MET A 1 23.59 65.64 -5.87
CA MET A 1 24.36 64.73 -4.98
C MET A 1 24.65 63.48 -5.79
N THR A 2 25.67 63.49 -6.66
CA THR A 2 27.06 63.10 -6.34
C THR A 2 27.12 61.70 -5.72
N HIS A 3 27.39 60.66 -6.50
CA HIS A 3 28.69 59.97 -6.53
C HIS A 3 28.69 58.76 -7.51
N PRO A 4 29.88 58.33 -7.98
CA PRO A 4 30.10 57.78 -9.31
C PRO A 4 30.80 56.41 -9.32
N ARG A 5 31.09 55.90 -10.54
CA ARG A 5 32.19 54.97 -10.92
C ARG A 5 32.16 53.57 -10.27
N LEU A 6 32.39 52.48 -11.00
CA LEU A 6 33.70 52.02 -11.47
C LEU A 6 33.42 50.76 -12.35
N LEU A 7 33.80 50.77 -13.62
CA LEU A 7 35.08 50.30 -14.19
C LEU A 7 34.99 48.88 -14.78
N ALA A 8 35.05 48.89 -16.11
CA ALA A 8 35.32 47.76 -16.98
C ALA A 8 36.68 47.11 -16.65
N GLY A 9 36.74 45.78 -16.79
CA GLY A 9 37.96 44.98 -16.74
C GLY A 9 37.93 43.95 -17.87
N LEU A 10 38.89 44.11 -18.78
CA LEU A 10 39.17 43.30 -19.97
C LEU A 10 39.75 41.92 -19.61
N ALA A 11 39.45 40.90 -20.42
CA ALA A 11 40.46 39.90 -20.78
C ALA A 11 40.00 39.12 -22.03
N THR A 12 40.59 39.49 -23.16
CA THR A 12 40.58 38.73 -24.41
C THR A 12 41.57 37.56 -24.28
N ALA A 13 41.18 36.36 -24.71
CA ALA A 13 42.14 35.37 -25.20
C ALA A 13 41.41 34.35 -26.08
N VAL A 14 41.45 34.60 -27.40
CA VAL A 14 41.20 33.60 -28.43
C VAL A 14 42.46 32.75 -28.53
N CYS A 15 42.35 31.43 -28.39
CA CYS A 15 43.34 30.51 -28.95
C CYS A 15 42.61 29.48 -29.81
N ALA A 16 42.98 29.49 -31.07
CA ALA A 16 42.47 28.66 -32.14
C ALA A 16 43.03 27.24 -32.08
N VAL A 17 42.12 26.30 -32.36
CA VAL A 17 42.20 25.00 -33.06
C VAL A 17 43.58 24.44 -33.43
N LEU A 18 43.87 23.22 -32.95
CA LEU A 18 44.64 22.16 -33.63
C LEU A 18 44.05 20.80 -33.14
N ALA A 19 43.34 20.01 -33.95
CA ALA A 19 43.81 18.98 -34.90
C ALA A 19 43.64 17.52 -34.39
N MET A 20 42.59 16.84 -34.91
CA MET A 20 42.48 15.40 -35.30
C MET A 20 42.57 14.29 -34.21
N PRO A 21 42.14 13.01 -34.42
CA PRO A 21 41.53 12.37 -35.59
C PRO A 21 40.18 11.64 -35.34
N VAL A 22 39.54 11.27 -36.44
CA VAL A 22 38.37 10.36 -36.53
C VAL A 22 38.74 8.98 -35.97
N GLY A 23 38.22 8.66 -34.79
CA GLY A 23 38.20 7.31 -34.24
C GLY A 23 36.85 6.66 -34.51
N ARG A 24 36.85 5.61 -35.34
CA ARG A 24 35.71 4.71 -35.57
C ARG A 24 35.33 4.06 -34.24
N ALA A 25 34.13 4.35 -33.72
CA ALA A 25 33.55 3.57 -32.63
C ALA A 25 32.74 2.40 -33.23
N GLU A 26 33.08 1.19 -32.82
CA GLU A 26 32.33 -0.05 -33.05
C GLU A 26 30.89 0.04 -32.50
N PRO A 27 29.92 -0.66 -33.11
CA PRO A 27 28.58 -0.78 -32.55
C PRO A 27 28.60 -1.77 -31.38
N ALA A 28 28.43 -1.27 -30.15
CA ALA A 28 28.13 -2.11 -29.00
C ALA A 28 26.72 -2.71 -29.15
N SER A 29 26.63 -4.03 -28.91
CA SER A 29 25.41 -4.84 -28.93
C SER A 29 24.25 -4.26 -28.11
N PRO A 30 22.99 -4.59 -28.47
CA PRO A 30 21.84 -4.26 -27.62
C PRO A 30 21.82 -5.20 -26.40
N ALA A 31 22.20 -4.68 -25.24
CA ALA A 31 21.88 -5.33 -23.97
C ALA A 31 20.37 -5.19 -23.71
N ALA A 32 19.71 -6.33 -23.55
CA ALA A 32 18.28 -6.43 -23.23
C ALA A 32 17.94 -5.60 -21.97
N SER A 33 16.96 -4.71 -22.10
CA SER A 33 16.42 -3.94 -20.99
C SER A 33 15.81 -4.88 -19.93
N PRO A 34 16.06 -4.66 -18.62
CA PRO A 34 15.26 -5.30 -17.59
C PRO A 34 13.82 -4.80 -17.70
N THR A 35 12.89 -5.68 -18.00
CA THR A 35 11.45 -5.39 -17.91
C THR A 35 11.10 -5.26 -16.43
N VAL A 36 11.11 -4.02 -15.94
CA VAL A 36 10.58 -3.68 -14.62
C VAL A 36 9.10 -4.04 -14.60
N ARG A 37 8.74 -5.10 -13.86
CA ARG A 37 7.32 -5.39 -13.58
C ARG A 37 6.84 -4.35 -12.58
N LEU A 38 5.97 -3.44 -13.04
CA LEU A 38 5.21 -2.57 -12.16
C LEU A 38 4.41 -3.43 -11.18
N ALA A 39 4.57 -3.19 -9.88
CA ALA A 39 3.73 -3.77 -8.85
C ALA A 39 2.27 -3.37 -9.15
N GLN A 40 1.41 -4.36 -9.37
CA GLN A 40 -0.02 -4.10 -9.56
C GLN A 40 -0.59 -3.60 -8.24
N ALA A 41 -1.14 -2.39 -8.24
CA ALA A 41 -1.96 -1.93 -7.13
C ALA A 41 -3.12 -2.92 -6.97
N GLY A 42 -3.26 -3.51 -5.78
CA GLY A 42 -4.38 -4.40 -5.47
C GLY A 42 -5.69 -3.69 -5.83
N SER A 43 -6.48 -4.32 -6.70
CA SER A 43 -7.72 -3.71 -7.18
C SER A 43 -8.75 -3.75 -6.07
N VAL A 44 -9.38 -2.61 -5.76
CA VAL A 44 -10.52 -2.58 -4.83
C VAL A 44 -11.66 -3.34 -5.47
N VAL A 45 -12.04 -4.47 -4.87
CA VAL A 45 -13.16 -5.32 -5.29
C VAL A 45 -14.47 -4.80 -4.69
N TYR A 46 -14.42 -4.36 -3.44
CA TYR A 46 -15.57 -3.78 -2.76
C TYR A 46 -15.11 -2.74 -1.74
N SER A 47 -15.80 -1.61 -1.68
CA SER A 47 -15.69 -0.67 -0.56
C SER A 47 -17.06 -0.11 -0.25
N GLY A 48 -17.55 -0.36 0.95
CA GLY A 48 -18.90 0.07 1.33
C GLY A 48 -19.36 -0.42 2.70
N PRO A 49 -20.58 -0.02 3.10
CA PRO A 49 -21.16 -0.41 4.37
C PRO A 49 -21.59 -1.87 4.36
N GLY A 50 -21.45 -2.53 5.50
CA GLY A 50 -21.89 -3.91 5.70
C GLY A 50 -22.12 -4.24 7.17
N ARG A 51 -22.14 -5.54 7.45
CA ARG A 51 -22.15 -6.09 8.80
C ARG A 51 -20.86 -6.86 9.06
N CYS A 52 -20.22 -6.58 10.20
CA CYS A 52 -18.98 -7.22 10.58
C CYS A 52 -19.09 -7.89 11.95
N LEU A 53 -18.24 -8.89 12.15
CA LEU A 53 -17.94 -9.48 13.45
C LEU A 53 -16.42 -9.62 13.56
N LEU A 54 -15.85 -9.17 14.68
CA LEU A 54 -14.48 -9.48 15.10
C LEU A 54 -14.55 -10.11 16.47
N GLU A 55 -14.26 -11.40 16.55
CA GLU A 55 -14.20 -12.15 17.79
C GLU A 55 -12.82 -12.79 17.95
N ILE A 56 -12.15 -12.52 19.08
CA ILE A 56 -10.84 -13.08 19.40
C ILE A 56 -10.92 -13.75 20.78
N ASN A 57 -10.55 -15.03 20.85
CA ASN A 57 -10.59 -15.86 22.06
C ASN A 57 -11.96 -15.81 22.77
N GLY A 58 -13.05 -15.87 21.99
CA GLY A 58 -14.42 -15.84 22.52
C GLY A 58 -14.90 -14.46 23.00
N ARG A 59 -14.13 -13.39 22.77
CA ARG A 59 -14.52 -12.01 23.06
C ARG A 59 -14.80 -11.24 21.79
N THR A 60 -15.96 -10.59 21.74
CA THR A 60 -16.37 -9.73 20.64
C THR A 60 -15.80 -8.32 20.79
N TYR A 61 -15.12 -7.84 19.75
CA TYR A 61 -14.47 -6.53 19.70
C TYR A 61 -15.11 -5.58 18.67
N LEU A 62 -15.77 -6.14 17.65
CA LEU A 62 -16.57 -5.42 16.66
C LEU A 62 -17.78 -6.28 16.34
N GLU A 63 -18.99 -5.71 16.41
CA GLU A 63 -20.20 -6.37 15.96
C GLU A 63 -21.21 -5.35 15.43
N GLY A 64 -21.82 -5.65 14.30
CA GLY A 64 -22.89 -4.83 13.71
C GLY A 64 -22.44 -4.05 12.48
N ALA A 65 -22.97 -2.84 12.30
CA ALA A 65 -22.69 -2.02 11.13
C ALA A 65 -21.19 -1.66 11.07
N CYS A 66 -20.60 -1.77 9.88
CA CYS A 66 -19.18 -1.55 9.65
C CYS A 66 -18.92 -1.04 8.24
N GLN A 67 -17.70 -0.55 8.01
CA GLN A 67 -17.16 -0.32 6.68
C GLN A 67 -16.32 -1.53 6.29
N ILE A 68 -16.59 -2.12 5.12
CA ILE A 68 -15.78 -3.21 4.56
C ILE A 68 -14.96 -2.63 3.41
N GLU A 69 -13.66 -2.87 3.43
CA GLU A 69 -12.76 -2.61 2.30
C GLU A 69 -12.17 -3.95 1.87
N GLN A 70 -12.48 -4.39 0.65
CA GLN A 70 -12.00 -5.63 0.07
C GLN A 70 -11.19 -5.33 -1.19
N GLY A 71 -9.92 -5.74 -1.19
CA GLY A 71 -9.09 -5.83 -2.37
C GLY A 71 -9.15 -7.21 -3.03
N SER A 72 -8.35 -7.43 -4.06
CA SER A 72 -8.20 -8.73 -4.71
C SER A 72 -7.63 -9.81 -3.77
N ASP A 73 -6.80 -9.39 -2.82
CA ASP A 73 -5.98 -10.21 -1.93
C ASP A 73 -6.11 -9.80 -0.47
N THR A 74 -7.03 -8.89 -0.15
CA THR A 74 -7.14 -8.31 1.20
C THR A 74 -8.57 -8.04 1.59
N LEU A 75 -8.84 -8.07 2.90
CA LEU A 75 -10.12 -7.63 3.46
C LEU A 75 -9.91 -6.92 4.80
N ARG A 76 -10.56 -5.78 4.97
CA ARG A 76 -10.61 -4.99 6.21
C ARG A 76 -12.05 -4.85 6.68
N ALA A 77 -12.27 -5.17 7.95
CA ALA A 77 -13.53 -5.00 8.65
C ALA A 77 -13.37 -3.87 9.68
N LEU A 78 -13.87 -2.68 9.35
CA LEU A 78 -13.61 -1.44 10.08
C LEU A 78 -14.88 -0.94 10.79
N PRO A 79 -14.76 -0.31 11.98
CA PRO A 79 -15.88 0.39 12.59
C PRO A 79 -16.41 1.50 11.65
N PRO A 80 -17.71 1.86 11.75
CA PRO A 80 -18.30 2.88 10.89
C PRO A 80 -17.61 4.23 11.04
N ASP A 81 -17.53 4.97 9.93
CA ASP A 81 -17.04 6.36 9.85
C ASP A 81 -15.61 6.59 10.39
N GLY A 82 -14.78 5.57 10.49
CA GLY A 82 -13.40 5.70 10.98
C GLY A 82 -13.31 6.27 12.41
N ARG A 83 -14.40 6.20 13.18
CA ARG A 83 -14.45 6.76 14.54
C ARG A 83 -13.50 5.98 15.45
N LEU A 84 -12.33 6.56 15.64
CA LEU A 84 -11.34 6.12 16.61
C LEU A 84 -11.90 6.25 18.04
N PRO A 85 -11.72 5.26 18.93
CA PRO A 85 -11.03 3.99 18.70
C PRO A 85 -11.90 2.74 18.75
N GLY A 86 -12.34 2.25 17.58
CA GLY A 86 -12.84 0.89 17.47
C GLY A 86 -11.73 -0.14 17.23
N TYR A 87 -12.04 -1.41 17.46
CA TYR A 87 -11.24 -2.53 16.99
C TYR A 87 -11.55 -2.84 15.53
N PHE A 88 -10.57 -3.38 14.80
CA PHE A 88 -10.76 -3.80 13.41
C PHE A 88 -9.93 -5.03 13.07
N GLY A 89 -10.43 -5.79 12.10
CA GLY A 89 -9.77 -6.97 11.53
C GLY A 89 -9.19 -6.69 10.16
N TYR A 90 -8.11 -7.39 9.83
CA TYR A 90 -7.48 -7.38 8.53
C TYR A 90 -7.10 -8.80 8.10
N LEU A 91 -7.32 -9.11 6.84
CA LEU A 91 -6.98 -10.39 6.23
C LEU A 91 -6.12 -10.14 5.00
N VAL A 92 -5.12 -11.00 4.82
CA VAL A 92 -4.35 -11.13 3.59
C VAL A 92 -4.65 -12.52 3.02
N PHE A 93 -5.19 -12.60 1.82
CA PHE A 93 -5.60 -13.85 1.20
C PHE A 93 -4.38 -14.54 0.60
N ASP A 94 -4.16 -15.79 1.01
CA ASP A 94 -3.23 -16.69 0.30
C ASP A 94 -3.92 -17.21 -0.97
N ASP A 95 -5.21 -17.56 -0.84
CA ASP A 95 -6.10 -17.98 -1.92
C ASP A 95 -7.58 -17.76 -1.56
N ALA A 96 -8.52 -18.30 -2.35
CA ALA A 96 -9.96 -18.15 -2.13
C ALA A 96 -10.49 -18.82 -0.85
N THR A 97 -9.72 -19.72 -0.25
CA THR A 97 -10.10 -20.57 0.89
C THR A 97 -9.23 -20.35 2.13
N GLN A 98 -8.05 -19.75 1.95
CA GLN A 98 -7.07 -19.51 3.01
C GLN A 98 -6.61 -18.06 3.06
N ALA A 99 -6.47 -17.54 4.29
CA ALA A 99 -5.99 -16.19 4.56
C ALA A 99 -5.18 -16.14 5.84
N GLU A 100 -4.30 -15.16 5.93
CA GLU A 100 -3.61 -14.79 7.16
C GLU A 100 -4.35 -13.63 7.86
N GLY A 101 -4.72 -13.82 9.12
CA GLY A 101 -5.50 -12.86 9.90
C GLY A 101 -4.64 -11.95 10.77
N TYR A 102 -5.07 -10.71 10.90
CA TYR A 102 -4.48 -9.69 11.76
C TYR A 102 -5.58 -8.84 12.42
N TRP A 103 -5.26 -8.26 13.56
CA TRP A 103 -6.11 -7.26 14.22
C TRP A 103 -5.26 -6.22 14.94
N ASN A 104 -5.90 -5.15 15.39
CA ASN A 104 -5.23 -4.02 16.00
C ASN A 104 -4.81 -4.23 17.46
N GLY A 105 -5.40 -5.20 18.17
CA GLY A 105 -5.01 -5.59 19.54
C GLY A 105 -5.47 -4.61 20.61
N GLU A 106 -5.25 -3.34 20.36
CA GLU A 106 -5.54 -2.24 21.25
C GLU A 106 -6.52 -1.28 20.57
N PRO A 107 -7.49 -0.73 21.32
CA PRO A 107 -8.33 0.32 20.79
C PRO A 107 -7.40 1.46 20.33
N ARG A 108 -7.70 2.07 19.18
CA ARG A 108 -7.02 3.28 18.65
C ARG A 108 -5.70 3.00 17.94
N ALA A 109 -5.19 1.78 17.98
CA ALA A 109 -4.02 1.42 17.18
C ALA A 109 -4.32 1.66 15.69
N SER A 110 -3.41 2.33 14.99
CA SER A 110 -3.57 2.68 13.58
C SER A 110 -3.29 1.51 12.62
N ARG A 111 -2.80 0.38 13.16
CA ARG A 111 -2.34 -0.78 12.39
C ARG A 111 -2.80 -2.08 13.03
N ALA A 112 -3.21 -3.03 12.18
CA ALA A 112 -3.44 -4.41 12.55
C ALA A 112 -2.12 -5.18 12.62
N HIS A 113 -1.41 -5.06 13.75
CA HIS A 113 -0.08 -5.64 13.95
C HIS A 113 -0.12 -6.99 14.69
N ASN A 114 -1.24 -7.33 15.32
CA ASN A 114 -1.37 -8.57 16.06
C ASN A 114 -1.81 -9.68 15.12
N ARG A 115 -0.96 -10.69 14.95
CA ARG A 115 -1.23 -11.86 14.11
C ARG A 115 -2.27 -12.77 14.78
N LEU A 116 -3.29 -13.17 14.02
CA LEU A 116 -4.31 -14.15 14.41
C LEU A 116 -4.00 -15.55 13.88
N GLY A 117 -3.09 -15.65 12.92
CA GLY A 117 -2.70 -16.90 12.29
C GLY A 117 -3.50 -17.17 11.02
N THR A 118 -3.25 -18.34 10.45
CA THR A 118 -3.96 -18.85 9.28
C THR A 118 -5.43 -19.07 9.61
N MET A 119 -6.31 -18.63 8.72
CA MET A 119 -7.75 -18.69 8.81
C MET A 119 -8.33 -19.35 7.55
N ARG A 120 -9.46 -20.03 7.72
CA ARG A 120 -10.20 -20.67 6.63
C ARG A 120 -11.52 -19.95 6.40
N ARG A 121 -11.94 -19.91 5.14
CA ARG A 121 -13.24 -19.35 4.77
C ARG A 121 -14.39 -20.26 5.23
N ASP A 122 -15.38 -19.67 5.90
CA ASP A 122 -16.63 -20.29 6.34
C ASP A 122 -17.78 -19.28 6.14
N GLY A 123 -18.53 -19.45 5.04
CA GLY A 123 -19.56 -18.49 4.64
C GLY A 123 -18.97 -17.09 4.37
N ASP A 124 -19.51 -16.09 5.08
CA ASP A 124 -19.03 -14.70 5.05
C ASP A 124 -17.92 -14.43 6.08
N CYS A 125 -17.45 -15.48 6.75
CA CYS A 125 -16.46 -15.40 7.82
C CYS A 125 -15.15 -16.07 7.43
N TRP A 126 -14.09 -15.63 8.09
CA TRP A 126 -12.80 -16.26 8.16
C TRP A 126 -12.58 -16.70 9.59
N VAL A 127 -12.26 -17.98 9.79
CA VAL A 127 -12.25 -18.60 11.12
C VAL A 127 -11.00 -19.44 11.34
N ASN A 128 -10.56 -19.46 12.60
CA ASN A 128 -9.65 -20.48 13.13
C ASN A 128 -10.01 -20.77 14.59
N ALA A 129 -9.16 -21.52 15.30
CA ALA A 129 -9.43 -21.92 16.69
C ALA A 129 -9.54 -20.75 17.67
N GLY A 130 -8.91 -19.60 17.38
CA GLY A 130 -8.83 -18.46 18.29
C GLY A 130 -9.52 -17.20 17.79
N ALA A 131 -10.00 -17.16 16.56
CA ALA A 131 -10.52 -15.94 15.96
C ALA A 131 -11.58 -16.18 14.90
N ARG A 132 -12.48 -15.20 14.77
CA ARG A 132 -13.50 -15.11 13.73
C ARG A 132 -13.59 -13.66 13.23
N ILE A 133 -13.43 -13.49 11.92
CA ILE A 133 -13.62 -12.21 11.21
C ILE A 133 -14.71 -12.42 10.18
N CYS A 134 -15.87 -11.79 10.34
CA CYS A 134 -16.95 -11.81 9.36
C CYS A 134 -17.10 -10.45 8.70
N ALA A 135 -17.41 -10.46 7.41
CA ALA A 135 -17.69 -9.26 6.64
C ALA A 135 -18.74 -9.56 5.55
N THR A 136 -19.98 -9.18 5.83
CA THR A 136 -21.11 -9.34 4.90
C THR A 136 -21.47 -7.97 4.32
N PRO A 137 -21.26 -7.72 3.02
CA PRO A 137 -21.71 -6.50 2.36
C PRO A 137 -23.21 -6.27 2.56
N ALA A 138 -23.63 -5.01 2.80
CA ALA A 138 -25.05 -4.70 2.85
C ALA A 138 -25.69 -5.00 1.49
N ARG A 139 -26.74 -5.83 1.48
CA ARG A 139 -27.53 -6.05 0.26
C ARG A 139 -28.30 -4.78 -0.03
N ARG A 140 -28.18 -4.27 -1.25
CA ARG A 140 -29.04 -3.21 -1.79
C ARG A 140 -30.34 -3.80 -2.29
#